data_AF-A0A965ATQ7-F1
#
_entry.id   AF-A0A965ATQ7-F1
#
_cell.length_a   1.000
_cell.length_b   1.000
_cell.length_c   1.000
_cell.angle_alpha   90.00
_cell.angle_beta   90.00
_cell.angle_gamma   90.00
#
_symmetry.space_group_name_H-M   'P 1'
#
loop_
_entity.id
_entity.type
_entity.pdbx_description
1 polymer ?
#
loop_
_entity_poly.entity_id
_entity_poly.type
_entity_poly.pdbx_seq_one_letter_code
_entity_poly.pdbx_strand_id
1 'polypeptide(L)'
;MNKKISWLKWEDPEDPFFPKQDSYSVYDNEIQSQKDSFFDKDKDEEPDRHMRVILGPYGTIPINENAITSKLYKMWVGHCNFDITRNIMKTIEEVEGVEILRIWTRYRFWVGFGNLFDDIQIQKSIEEAIIPTKKKQKNVSINALSKVLSKKYKNWIIYSLKNGEIKTFGSEELDDVLNIEIQNKDSIILASSWNNDYN
;
A
#
# COMPACT_ATOMS: atom_id res chain seq x y z
N MET A 1 17.45 9.35 -4.34
CA MET A 1 16.18 9.18 -5.10
C MET A 1 15.05 8.95 -4.10
N ASN A 2 13.87 9.53 -4.31
CA ASN A 2 12.70 9.26 -3.48
C ASN A 2 12.14 7.88 -3.85
N LYS A 3 12.03 6.98 -2.86
CA LYS A 3 11.39 5.67 -3.03
C LYS A 3 9.90 5.87 -3.34
N LYS A 4 9.38 5.15 -4.33
CA LYS A 4 7.98 5.19 -4.76
C LYS A 4 7.51 3.78 -5.13
N ILE A 5 6.24 3.53 -4.89
CA ILE A 5 5.53 2.31 -5.26
C ILE A 5 4.33 2.73 -6.11
N SER A 6 4.06 2.00 -7.19
CA SER A 6 2.85 2.13 -7.99
C SER A 6 2.10 0.81 -7.95
N TRP A 7 0.80 0.87 -7.68
CA TRP A 7 -0.05 -0.30 -7.54
C TRP A 7 -0.85 -0.55 -8.81
N LEU A 8 -0.88 -1.80 -9.25
CA LEU A 8 -1.72 -2.26 -10.35
C LEU A 8 -2.54 -3.44 -9.87
N LYS A 9 -3.87 -3.36 -10.01
CA LYS A 9 -4.74 -4.47 -9.63
C LYS A 9 -4.44 -5.65 -10.55
N TRP A 10 -4.22 -6.82 -9.96
CA TRP A 10 -3.99 -8.02 -10.74
C TRP A 10 -5.33 -8.55 -11.23
N GLU A 11 -5.42 -8.76 -12.54
CA GLU A 11 -6.53 -9.44 -13.18
C GLU A 11 -5.96 -10.74 -13.73
N ASP A 12 -6.54 -11.86 -13.29
CA ASP A 12 -6.18 -13.15 -13.87
C ASP A 12 -6.52 -13.11 -15.37
N PRO A 13 -5.71 -13.76 -16.24
CA PRO A 13 -6.06 -13.87 -17.65
C PRO A 13 -7.49 -14.41 -17.76
N GLU A 14 -8.42 -13.62 -18.31
CA GLU A 14 -9.75 -14.11 -18.60
C GLU A 14 -9.58 -15.30 -19.54
N ASP A 15 -9.95 -16.51 -19.08
CA ASP A 15 -9.89 -17.70 -19.91
C ASP A 15 -10.92 -17.54 -21.03
N PRO A 16 -10.52 -17.41 -22.31
CA PRO A 16 -11.47 -17.30 -23.41
C PRO A 16 -12.37 -18.54 -23.54
N PHE A 17 -12.09 -19.62 -22.81
CA PHE A 17 -12.88 -20.85 -22.80
C PHE A 17 -13.89 -20.96 -21.63
N PHE A 18 -13.85 -20.06 -20.64
CA PHE A 18 -14.87 -19.98 -19.58
C PHE A 18 -15.53 -18.61 -19.62
N PRO A 19 -16.51 -18.38 -20.53
CA PRO A 19 -17.37 -17.21 -20.44
C PRO A 19 -18.01 -17.19 -19.04
N LYS A 20 -18.18 -15.99 -18.49
CA LYS A 20 -18.84 -15.73 -17.20
C LYS A 20 -20.19 -16.46 -17.17
N GLN A 21 -20.23 -17.70 -16.68
CA GLN A 21 -21.47 -18.38 -16.37
C GLN A 21 -21.98 -17.73 -15.09
N ASP A 22 -23.20 -17.20 -15.17
CA ASP A 22 -23.90 -16.60 -14.05
C ASP A 22 -23.77 -17.49 -12.81
N SER A 23 -23.44 -16.89 -11.67
CA SER A 23 -23.08 -17.51 -10.40
C SER A 23 -24.14 -18.42 -9.76
N TYR A 24 -25.23 -18.72 -10.48
CA TYR A 24 -26.34 -19.54 -10.02
C TYR A 24 -26.31 -21.00 -10.53
N SER A 25 -25.54 -21.35 -11.57
CA SER A 25 -25.58 -22.72 -12.13
C SER A 25 -24.57 -23.71 -11.52
N VAL A 26 -23.60 -23.25 -10.73
CA VAL A 26 -22.54 -24.12 -10.17
C VAL A 26 -23.03 -24.87 -8.92
N TYR A 27 -23.87 -24.23 -8.09
CA TYR A 27 -24.42 -24.87 -6.87
C TYR A 27 -25.34 -26.06 -7.16
N ASP A 28 -26.10 -26.03 -8.26
CA ASP A 28 -27.03 -27.12 -8.60
C ASP A 28 -26.29 -28.39 -9.08
N ASN A 29 -25.15 -28.23 -9.76
CA ASN A 29 -24.36 -29.38 -10.23
C ASN A 29 -23.61 -30.08 -9.07
N GLU A 30 -23.21 -29.35 -8.02
CA GLU A 30 -22.53 -29.93 -6.87
C GLU A 30 -23.46 -30.79 -5.98
N ILE A 31 -24.72 -30.40 -5.81
CA ILE A 31 -25.70 -31.21 -5.05
C ILE A 31 -26.08 -32.49 -5.79
N GLN A 32 -26.17 -32.43 -7.13
CA GLN A 32 -26.43 -33.61 -7.96
C GLN A 32 -25.23 -34.59 -7.92
N SER A 33 -23.99 -34.07 -8.01
CA SER A 33 -22.77 -34.87 -7.99
C SER A 33 -22.51 -35.57 -6.65
N GLN A 34 -22.96 -35.00 -5.53
CA GLN A 34 -22.78 -35.65 -4.22
C GLN A 34 -23.77 -36.80 -3.97
N LYS A 35 -24.97 -36.76 -4.57
CA LYS A 35 -25.96 -37.83 -4.41
C LYS A 35 -25.62 -39.10 -5.18
N ASP A 36 -24.90 -38.99 -6.30
CA ASP A 36 -24.51 -40.15 -7.11
C ASP A 36 -23.29 -40.90 -6.55
N SER A 37 -22.62 -40.37 -5.51
CA SER A 37 -21.45 -40.99 -4.88
C SER A 37 -21.75 -42.09 -3.85
N PHE A 38 -23.02 -42.40 -3.58
CA PHE A 38 -23.45 -43.43 -2.62
C PHE A 38 -23.97 -44.73 -3.26
N PHE A 39 -23.91 -44.88 -4.58
CA PHE A 39 -24.23 -46.13 -5.26
C PHE A 39 -22.98 -46.76 -5.88
N ASP A 40 -22.68 -47.98 -5.42
CA ASP A 40 -21.58 -48.86 -5.82
C ASP A 40 -21.16 -48.75 -7.29
N LYS A 41 -19.84 -48.68 -7.51
CA LYS A 41 -19.17 -49.52 -8.50
C LYS A 41 -17.66 -49.52 -8.29
N ASP A 42 -17.16 -50.69 -7.90
CA ASP A 42 -15.81 -51.14 -8.17
C ASP A 42 -15.40 -50.78 -9.59
N LYS A 43 -14.37 -49.95 -9.74
CA LYS A 43 -13.49 -49.83 -10.92
C LYS A 43 -12.31 -48.92 -10.58
N ASP A 44 -11.15 -49.54 -10.43
CA ASP A 44 -9.84 -48.89 -10.40
C ASP A 44 -9.52 -48.24 -11.75
N GLU A 45 -10.16 -47.12 -12.06
CA GLU A 45 -9.71 -46.18 -13.09
C GLU A 45 -9.37 -44.88 -12.37
N GLU A 46 -8.09 -44.65 -12.08
CA GLU A 46 -7.64 -43.32 -11.64
C GLU A 46 -8.12 -42.32 -12.71
N PRO A 47 -8.96 -41.33 -12.36
CA PRO A 47 -9.42 -40.37 -13.34
C PRO A 47 -8.19 -39.61 -13.82
N ASP A 48 -7.89 -39.76 -15.11
CA ASP A 48 -6.77 -39.14 -15.79
C ASP A 48 -6.88 -37.62 -15.63
N ARG A 49 -6.26 -37.07 -14.57
CA ARG A 49 -6.35 -35.64 -14.23
C ARG A 49 -5.45 -34.87 -15.18
N HIS A 50 -5.99 -34.57 -16.35
CA HIS A 50 -5.34 -33.72 -17.33
C HIS A 50 -5.15 -32.31 -16.75
N MET A 51 -3.92 -31.99 -16.28
CA MET A 51 -3.56 -30.66 -15.80
C MET A 51 -3.50 -29.70 -16.98
N ARG A 52 -4.44 -28.75 -17.05
CA ARG A 52 -4.42 -27.67 -18.03
C ARG A 52 -3.39 -26.63 -17.59
N VAL A 53 -2.65 -26.06 -18.53
CA VAL A 53 -1.57 -25.10 -18.25
C VAL A 53 -1.61 -23.98 -19.30
N ILE A 54 -1.55 -22.72 -18.86
CA ILE A 54 -1.32 -21.56 -19.73
C ILE A 54 0.18 -21.36 -19.88
N LEU A 55 0.65 -21.35 -21.12
CA LEU A 55 2.01 -20.95 -21.45
C LEU A 55 2.04 -19.45 -21.71
N GLY A 56 2.52 -18.69 -20.71
CA GLY A 56 2.77 -17.26 -20.85
C GLY A 56 4.25 -16.95 -21.11
N PRO A 57 4.59 -15.73 -21.55
CA PRO A 57 5.98 -15.28 -21.68
C PRO A 57 6.77 -15.30 -20.36
N TYR A 58 6.09 -15.56 -19.23
CA TYR A 58 6.67 -15.61 -17.89
C TYR A 58 6.60 -17.00 -17.24
N GLY A 59 6.31 -18.05 -18.03
CA GLY A 59 6.28 -19.43 -17.58
C GLY A 59 4.91 -20.09 -17.69
N THR A 60 4.82 -21.29 -17.11
CA THR A 60 3.63 -22.14 -17.10
C THR A 60 2.77 -21.86 -15.88
N ILE A 61 1.51 -21.50 -16.09
CA ILE A 61 0.52 -21.32 -15.01
C ILE A 61 -0.46 -22.50 -15.10
N PRO A 62 -0.51 -23.43 -14.13
CA PRO A 62 -1.51 -24.48 -14.13
C PRO A 62 -2.90 -23.85 -13.93
N ILE A 63 -3.88 -24.25 -14.73
CA ILE A 63 -5.28 -23.87 -14.58
C ILE A 63 -5.94 -24.96 -13.71
N ASN A 64 -5.93 -24.77 -12.40
CA ASN A 64 -6.83 -25.48 -11.49
C ASN A 64 -7.71 -24.44 -10.77
N GLU A 65 -8.81 -24.87 -10.14
CA GLU A 65 -9.73 -23.95 -9.44
C GLU A 65 -9.03 -23.14 -8.34
N ASN A 66 -7.95 -23.70 -7.76
CA ASN A 66 -7.10 -23.05 -6.77
C ASN A 66 -6.02 -22.13 -7.37
N ALA A 67 -5.83 -22.13 -8.68
CA ALA A 67 -4.78 -21.37 -9.37
C ALA A 67 -5.27 -20.00 -9.83
N ILE A 68 -6.58 -19.76 -9.77
CA ILE A 68 -7.16 -18.43 -9.95
C ILE A 68 -6.97 -17.68 -8.63
N THR A 69 -5.72 -17.27 -8.38
CA THR A 69 -5.32 -16.60 -7.13
C THR A 69 -6.11 -15.32 -6.85
N SER A 70 -6.68 -14.67 -7.88
CA SER A 70 -7.56 -13.50 -7.70
C SER A 70 -8.93 -13.83 -7.10
N LYS A 71 -9.39 -15.10 -7.16
CA LYS A 71 -10.62 -15.54 -6.47
C LYS A 71 -10.39 -15.76 -4.97
N LEU A 72 -9.16 -16.08 -4.58
CA LEU A 72 -8.81 -16.36 -3.19
C LEU A 72 -8.48 -15.06 -2.44
N TYR A 73 -7.73 -14.16 -3.09
CA TYR A 73 -7.24 -12.93 -2.48
C TYR A 73 -7.47 -11.72 -3.39
N LYS A 74 -7.57 -10.54 -2.78
CA LYS A 74 -7.46 -9.28 -3.52
C LYS A 74 -6.01 -9.10 -3.98
N MET A 75 -5.69 -9.55 -5.19
CA MET A 75 -4.33 -9.55 -5.73
C MET A 75 -3.94 -8.21 -6.36
N TRP A 76 -2.70 -7.80 -6.06
CA TRP A 76 -2.09 -6.56 -6.53
C TRP A 76 -0.64 -6.77 -6.95
N VAL A 77 -0.20 -5.97 -7.91
CA VAL A 77 1.19 -5.87 -8.37
C VAL A 77 1.78 -4.54 -7.90
N GLY A 78 2.85 -4.61 -7.11
CA GLY A 78 3.62 -3.45 -6.69
C GLY A 78 4.81 -3.21 -7.61
N HIS A 79 4.87 -2.05 -8.24
CA HIS A 79 6.00 -1.58 -9.05
C HIS A 79 6.84 -0.58 -8.25
N CYS A 80 8.10 -0.90 -8.01
CA CYS A 80 9.02 -0.09 -7.20
C CYS A 80 10.12 0.54 -8.06
N ASN A 81 10.60 1.72 -7.66
CA ASN A 81 11.81 2.35 -8.22
C ASN A 81 13.07 2.09 -7.38
N PHE A 82 13.02 1.13 -6.46
CA PHE A 82 14.10 0.75 -5.57
C PHE A 82 14.17 -0.77 -5.45
N ASP A 83 15.34 -1.26 -5.03
CA ASP A 83 15.57 -2.69 -4.91
C ASP A 83 14.78 -3.29 -3.76
N ILE A 84 14.05 -4.36 -4.04
CA ILE A 84 13.37 -5.14 -3.02
C ILE A 84 14.40 -6.02 -2.32
N THR A 85 14.98 -5.49 -1.25
CA THR A 85 15.91 -6.23 -0.38
C THR A 85 15.14 -7.16 0.56
N ARG A 86 15.84 -8.12 1.17
CA ARG A 86 15.25 -9.06 2.13
C ARG A 86 14.60 -8.36 3.33
N ASN A 87 15.17 -7.24 3.77
CA ASN A 87 14.57 -6.43 4.83
C ASN A 87 13.23 -5.84 4.38
N ILE A 88 13.15 -5.29 3.17
CA ILE A 88 11.92 -4.71 2.63
C ILE A 88 10.84 -5.80 2.46
N MET A 89 11.23 -6.98 1.97
CA MET A 89 10.33 -8.13 1.88
C MET A 89 9.73 -8.46 3.26
N LYS A 90 10.56 -8.59 4.29
CA LYS A 90 10.09 -8.88 5.66
C LYS A 90 9.18 -7.76 6.19
N THR A 91 9.51 -6.51 5.92
CA THR A 91 8.69 -5.36 6.28
C THR A 91 7.30 -5.41 5.64
N ILE A 92 7.19 -5.87 4.39
CA ILE A 92 5.89 -6.03 3.71
C ILE A 92 5.09 -7.20 4.33
N GLU A 93 5.75 -8.33 4.61
CA GLU A 93 5.10 -9.50 5.23
C GLU A 93 4.54 -9.22 6.62
N GLU A 94 5.15 -8.31 7.37
CA GLU A 94 4.71 -7.92 8.72
C GLU A 94 3.52 -6.95 8.70
N VAL A 95 3.10 -6.42 7.55
CA VAL A 95 1.95 -5.51 7.45
C VAL A 95 0.64 -6.28 7.64
N GLU A 96 -0.18 -5.81 8.57
CA GLU A 96 -1.51 -6.38 8.82
C GLU A 96 -2.37 -6.39 7.55
N GLY A 97 -3.00 -7.54 7.28
CA GLY A 97 -3.84 -7.73 6.10
C GLY A 97 -3.12 -8.20 4.84
N VAL A 98 -1.78 -8.27 4.85
CA VAL A 98 -1.00 -8.98 3.82
C VAL A 98 -1.05 -10.49 4.11
N GLU A 99 -1.58 -11.27 3.17
CA GLU A 99 -1.65 -12.73 3.31
C GLU A 99 -0.56 -13.46 2.51
N ILE A 100 -0.27 -12.95 1.31
CA ILE A 100 0.73 -13.55 0.43
C ILE A 100 1.59 -12.46 -0.17
N LEU A 101 2.91 -12.69 -0.18
CA LEU A 101 3.89 -11.86 -0.85
C LEU A 101 4.78 -12.75 -1.72
N ARG A 102 4.93 -12.38 -2.99
CA ARG A 102 5.88 -13.04 -3.90
C ARG A 102 6.70 -12.00 -4.63
N ILE A 103 8.01 -12.02 -4.41
CA ILE A 103 8.94 -11.17 -5.17
C ILE A 103 9.09 -11.73 -6.57
N TRP A 104 8.76 -10.92 -7.57
CA TRP A 104 8.77 -11.33 -8.97
C TRP A 104 10.05 -10.90 -9.67
N THR A 105 10.44 -9.64 -9.52
CA THR A 105 11.75 -9.13 -9.92
C THR A 105 12.35 -8.27 -8.82
N ARG A 106 13.57 -7.76 -9.03
CA ARG A 106 14.20 -6.75 -8.15
C ARG A 106 13.34 -5.50 -7.89
N TYR A 107 12.39 -5.20 -8.78
CA TYR A 107 11.55 -3.99 -8.75
C TYR A 107 10.04 -4.28 -8.76
N ARG A 108 9.63 -5.55 -8.73
CA ARG A 108 8.22 -5.93 -8.82
C ARG A 108 7.91 -7.06 -7.86
N PHE A 109 6.75 -6.98 -7.22
CA PHE A 109 6.23 -8.04 -6.36
C PHE A 109 4.72 -8.19 -6.56
N TRP A 110 4.23 -9.38 -6.27
CA TRP A 110 2.82 -9.66 -6.09
C TRP A 110 2.51 -9.67 -4.62
N VAL A 111 1.36 -9.09 -4.27
CA VAL A 111 0.83 -9.12 -2.93
C VAL A 111 -0.66 -9.44 -3.00
N GLY A 112 -1.11 -10.33 -2.13
CA GLY A 112 -2.53 -10.62 -1.93
C GLY A 112 -2.96 -10.09 -0.57
N PHE A 113 -4.06 -9.35 -0.56
CA PHE A 113 -4.66 -8.84 0.66
C PHE A 113 -5.83 -9.73 1.09
N GLY A 114 -5.97 -9.90 2.40
CA GLY A 114 -7.10 -10.61 2.98
C GLY A 114 -8.44 -9.93 2.63
N ASN A 115 -9.46 -10.74 2.35
CA ASN A 115 -10.72 -10.22 1.79
C ASN A 115 -11.48 -9.28 2.73
N LEU A 116 -11.29 -9.44 4.05
CA LEU A 116 -11.91 -8.61 5.09
C LEU A 116 -11.18 -7.28 5.33
N PHE A 117 -10.01 -7.08 4.74
CA PHE A 117 -9.24 -5.85 4.89
C PHE A 117 -9.50 -4.88 3.73
N ASP A 118 -9.31 -3.59 4.02
CA ASP A 118 -9.34 -2.52 3.04
C ASP A 118 -8.00 -2.42 2.31
N ASP A 119 -8.04 -2.52 0.98
CA ASP A 119 -6.83 -2.56 0.15
C ASP A 119 -6.11 -1.22 0.12
N ILE A 120 -6.85 -0.10 0.11
CA ILE A 120 -6.29 1.25 0.16
C ILE A 120 -5.50 1.45 1.46
N GLN A 121 -6.05 1.00 2.58
CA GLN A 121 -5.38 1.10 3.88
C GLN A 121 -4.09 0.27 3.92
N ILE A 122 -4.12 -0.97 3.43
CA ILE A 122 -2.94 -1.83 3.39
C ILE A 122 -1.85 -1.25 2.50
N GLN A 123 -2.19 -0.79 1.29
CA GLN A 123 -1.24 -0.16 0.37
C GLN A 123 -0.52 1.01 1.04
N LYS A 124 -1.27 1.85 1.75
CA LYS A 124 -0.72 2.99 2.50
C LYS A 124 0.18 2.53 3.65
N SER A 125 -0.23 1.51 4.41
CA SER A 125 0.59 0.94 5.49
C SER A 125 1.91 0.36 4.96
N ILE A 126 1.90 -0.32 3.81
CA ILE A 126 3.10 -0.81 3.14
C ILE A 126 4.02 0.36 2.73
N GLU A 127 3.46 1.40 2.13
CA GLU A 127 4.21 2.59 1.74
C GLU A 127 4.85 3.28 2.94
N GLU A 128 4.10 3.47 4.03
CA GLU A 128 4.59 4.08 5.27
C GLU A 128 5.69 3.23 5.95
N ALA A 129 5.60 1.91 5.88
CA ALA A 129 6.59 1.00 6.45
C ALA A 129 7.92 1.02 5.67
N ILE A 130 7.88 1.17 4.34
CA ILE A 130 9.07 1.11 3.47
C ILE A 130 9.70 2.50 3.26
N ILE A 131 8.85 3.52 3.13
CA ILE A 131 9.27 4.89 2.89
C ILE A 131 9.31 5.56 4.27
N PRO A 132 10.51 5.82 4.84
CA PRO A 132 10.63 6.60 6.04
C PRO A 132 10.21 8.04 5.70
N THR A 133 8.91 8.28 5.74
CA THR A 133 8.37 9.62 5.75
C THR A 133 8.88 10.20 7.06
N LYS A 134 9.85 11.11 6.97
CA LYS A 134 10.05 12.12 8.03
C LYS A 134 8.66 12.66 8.26
N LYS A 135 7.99 12.25 9.34
CA LYS A 135 6.66 12.74 9.69
C LYS A 135 6.82 14.26 9.71
N LYS A 136 6.40 14.93 8.63
CA LYS A 136 5.99 16.33 8.73
C LYS A 136 4.83 16.22 9.69
N GLN A 137 5.09 16.43 10.97
CA GLN A 137 4.05 16.53 11.95
C GLN A 137 3.16 17.66 11.46
N LYS A 138 2.09 17.33 10.73
CA LYS A 138 0.96 18.24 10.51
C LYS A 138 0.29 18.35 11.87
N ASN A 139 0.96 19.03 12.80
CA ASN A 139 0.39 19.36 14.10
C ASN A 139 -0.74 20.33 13.78
N VAL A 140 -1.97 19.88 13.96
CA VAL A 140 -3.19 20.70 13.87
C VAL A 140 -3.01 22.01 14.66
N SER A 141 -2.22 21.98 15.74
CA SER A 141 -1.78 23.12 16.53
C SER A 141 -0.99 24.18 15.76
N ILE A 142 -0.13 23.82 14.81
CA ILE A 142 0.70 24.79 14.05
C ILE A 142 -0.18 25.62 13.10
N ASN A 143 -1.20 25.02 12.50
CA ASN A 143 -2.14 25.73 11.62
C ASN A 143 -3.05 26.71 12.39
N ALA A 144 -3.41 26.36 13.63
CA ALA A 144 -4.12 27.29 14.49
C ALA A 144 -3.22 28.45 14.93
N LEU A 145 -1.96 28.15 15.29
CA LEU A 145 -0.97 29.16 15.69
C LEU A 145 -0.61 30.10 14.54
N SER A 146 -0.45 29.59 13.31
CA SER A 146 -0.16 30.43 12.14
C SER A 146 -1.29 31.42 11.86
N LYS A 147 -2.56 30.99 11.98
CA LYS A 147 -3.73 31.88 11.82
C LYS A 147 -3.85 32.96 12.89
N VAL A 148 -3.42 32.68 14.12
CA VAL A 148 -3.42 33.68 15.20
C VAL A 148 -2.28 34.68 15.00
N LEU A 149 -1.09 34.20 14.64
CA LEU A 149 0.08 35.04 14.42
C LEU A 149 -0.06 35.92 13.18
N SER A 150 -0.66 35.39 12.10
CA SER A 150 -0.92 36.16 10.87
C SER A 150 -1.89 37.33 11.07
N LYS A 151 -2.72 37.29 12.12
CA LYS A 151 -3.63 38.40 12.48
C LYS A 151 -2.95 39.46 13.33
N LYS A 152 -1.92 39.09 14.09
CA LYS A 152 -1.31 39.95 15.11
C LYS A 152 0.00 40.59 14.65
N TYR A 153 0.75 39.94 13.77
CA TYR A 153 2.06 40.39 13.34
C TYR A 153 2.21 40.29 11.82
N LYS A 154 2.89 41.28 11.23
CA LYS A 154 3.22 41.29 9.80
C LYS A 154 4.26 40.21 9.46
N ASN A 155 5.24 40.03 10.34
CA ASN A 155 6.28 39.01 10.22
C ASN A 155 6.20 38.05 11.40
N TRP A 156 6.18 36.74 11.14
CA TRP A 156 6.11 35.73 12.19
C TRP A 156 6.82 34.44 11.79
N ILE A 157 7.28 33.71 12.81
CA ILE A 157 7.95 32.42 12.66
C ILE A 157 7.52 31.46 13.77
N ILE A 158 7.35 30.20 13.40
CA ILE A 158 7.12 29.06 14.28
C ILE A 158 8.28 28.10 14.06
N TYR A 159 9.03 27.82 15.11
CA TYR A 159 10.18 26.92 15.05
C TYR A 159 10.18 25.94 16.22
N SER A 160 10.78 24.77 15.98
CA SER A 160 11.00 23.73 16.98
C SER A 160 12.46 23.70 17.41
N LEU A 161 12.69 23.69 18.71
CA LEU A 161 14.02 23.50 19.30
C LEU A 161 14.39 22.01 19.33
N LYS A 162 15.68 21.69 19.50
CA LYS A 162 16.18 20.30 19.57
C LYS A 162 15.56 19.47 20.71
N ASN A 163 15.06 20.13 21.76
CA ASN A 163 14.34 19.51 22.87
C ASN A 163 12.86 19.19 22.53
N GLY A 164 12.38 19.54 21.34
CA GLY A 164 10.99 19.35 20.92
C GLY A 164 10.03 20.45 21.38
N GLU A 165 10.51 21.51 22.02
CA GLU A 165 9.68 22.67 22.38
C GLU A 165 9.40 23.54 21.15
N ILE A 166 8.13 23.91 20.99
CA ILE A 166 7.67 24.79 19.93
C ILE A 166 7.64 26.23 20.48
N LYS A 167 8.38 27.13 19.82
CA LYS A 167 8.34 28.56 20.12
C LYS A 167 7.80 29.33 18.92
N THR A 168 7.13 30.44 19.24
CA THR A 168 6.57 31.37 18.26
C THR A 168 7.14 32.75 18.50
N PHE A 169 7.45 33.46 17.41
CA PHE A 169 7.89 34.83 17.47
C PHE A 169 7.20 35.64 16.37
N GLY A 170 6.83 36.87 16.68
CA GLY A 170 6.25 37.81 15.73
C GLY A 170 6.74 39.21 16.01
N SER A 171 7.13 39.91 14.94
CA SER A 171 7.54 41.32 14.99
C SER A 171 6.96 42.07 13.78
N GLU A 172 6.98 43.39 13.86
CA GLU A 172 6.63 44.26 12.74
C GLU A 172 7.83 44.42 11.77
N GLU A 173 9.05 44.31 12.29
CA GLU A 173 10.30 44.40 11.53
C GLU A 173 10.81 42.99 11.17
N LEU A 174 11.33 42.84 9.96
CA LEU A 174 11.78 41.55 9.44
C LEU A 174 13.13 41.12 10.04
N ASP A 175 13.98 42.09 10.35
CA ASP A 175 15.34 41.86 10.85
C ASP A 175 15.34 41.23 12.24
N ASP A 176 14.38 41.58 13.10
CA ASP A 176 14.19 40.95 14.41
C ASP A 176 13.92 39.45 14.32
N VAL A 177 13.09 39.06 13.34
CA VAL A 177 12.68 37.67 13.17
C VAL A 177 13.83 36.84 12.59
N LEU A 178 14.57 37.43 11.64
CA LEU A 178 15.76 36.81 11.04
C LEU A 178 16.91 36.68 12.05
N ASN A 179 17.08 37.64 12.96
CA ASN A 179 18.07 37.54 14.03
C ASN A 179 17.82 36.33 14.96
N ILE A 180 16.55 35.98 15.18
CA ILE A 180 16.18 34.80 16.00
C ILE A 180 16.46 33.49 15.25
N GLU A 181 16.29 33.48 13.93
CA GLU A 181 16.67 32.35 13.06
C GLU A 181 18.20 32.14 13.10
N ILE A 182 18.98 33.22 13.04
CA ILE A 182 20.45 33.18 13.11
C ILE A 182 20.95 32.75 14.49
N GLN A 183 20.32 33.24 15.57
CA GLN A 183 20.66 32.86 16.95
C GLN A 183 20.34 31.38 17.23
N ASN A 184 19.27 30.86 16.63
CA ASN A 184 18.85 29.47 16.79
C ASN A 184 19.17 28.63 15.55
N LYS A 185 20.44 28.62 15.12
CA LYS A 185 20.97 27.83 13.99
C LYS A 185 20.61 26.34 13.99
N ASP A 186 20.27 25.83 15.16
CA ASP A 186 19.94 24.42 15.43
C ASP A 186 18.44 24.12 15.44
N SER A 187 17.59 25.11 15.16
CA SER A 187 16.14 24.98 15.15
C SER A 187 15.59 24.54 13.80
N ILE A 188 14.45 23.83 13.83
CA ILE A 188 13.71 23.42 12.63
C ILE A 188 12.54 24.38 12.46
N ILE A 189 12.52 25.14 11.36
CA ILE A 189 11.40 26.03 11.04
C ILE A 189 10.21 25.19 10.60
N LEU A 190 9.08 25.40 11.27
CA LEU A 190 7.82 24.69 11.04
C LEU A 190 6.87 25.50 10.14
N ALA A 191 6.84 26.82 10.32
CA ALA A 191 6.09 27.75 9.47
C ALA A 191 6.64 29.17 9.63
N SER A 192 6.60 29.98 8.57
CA SER A 192 6.92 31.41 8.63
C SER A 192 6.01 32.21 7.72
N SER A 193 5.98 33.53 7.94
CA SER A 193 5.17 34.45 7.12
C SER A 193 5.67 34.60 5.68
N TRP A 194 6.94 34.24 5.40
CA TRP A 194 7.56 34.38 4.08
C TRP A 194 7.75 33.05 3.33
N ASN A 195 7.83 31.91 4.01
CA ASN A 195 7.80 30.58 3.38
C ASN A 195 6.40 29.99 3.50
N ASN A 196 5.49 30.49 2.68
CA ASN A 196 4.15 29.91 2.56
C ASN A 196 4.17 28.76 1.53
N ASP A 197 4.88 27.68 1.84
CA ASP A 197 4.80 26.40 1.09
C ASP A 197 3.54 25.62 1.48
N TYR A 198 2.39 26.29 1.43
CA TYR A 198 1.06 25.70 1.62
C TYR A 198 0.22 25.90 0.36
N ASN A 199 0.63 25.25 -0.73
CA ASN A 199 -0.27 24.74 -1.76
C ASN A 199 -0.06 23.23 -1.87
#